data_AF-A0AAD9XZ39-F1
#
_entry.id   AF-A0AAD9XZ39-F1
#
_cell.length_a   1.000
_cell.length_b   1.000
_cell.length_c   1.000
_cell.angle_alpha   90.00
_cell.angle_beta   90.00
_cell.angle_gamma   90.00
#
_symmetry.space_group_name_H-M   'P 1'
#
loop_
_entity.id
_entity.type
_entity.pdbx_description
1 polymer ?
#
loop_
_entity_poly.entity_id
_entity_poly.type
_entity_poly.pdbx_seq_one_letter_code
_entity_poly.pdbx_strand_id
1 'polypeptide(L)'
;MDDVRTRKAKDRLMAVAKSLQPAGSLPKYFIEKLTACLLADPLLPRPFPSISLWQEPPHPTLATVQSPNLPRYADFVVIGSGITGCSVTKSLLESSILGSGDTPSRVVVLEARNLCSGATGRNGGQLVSPVGHTFAGLVERFGKATAIEMARFSLMNIDRVMDMVRDMGPEIHTDSEIRDLVKVMVPETESAWLESLGSLEDFREAFPEHKRLHKVFEQKDLVKEWNVKVGFGTIVHKAGAVWPYRLETGIFERLLGQYSNRLSIETNTPVIAIAQSPSPPEGTANSA
;
A
#
# COMPACT_ATOMS: atom_id res chain seq x y z
N MET A 1 -12.27 -24.55 13.55
CA MET A 1 -11.45 -23.31 13.70
C MET A 1 -11.90 -22.19 12.76
N ASP A 2 -13.10 -22.31 12.15
CA ASP A 2 -13.62 -21.42 11.08
C ASP A 2 -14.60 -20.33 11.51
N ASP A 3 -14.89 -20.16 12.80
CA ASP A 3 -15.96 -19.25 13.24
C ASP A 3 -15.47 -17.81 13.54
N VAL A 4 -14.22 -17.63 13.95
CA VAL A 4 -13.72 -16.32 14.42
C VAL A 4 -13.21 -15.42 13.28
N ARG A 5 -12.53 -15.99 12.27
CA ARG A 5 -12.01 -15.22 11.11
C ARG A 5 -13.14 -14.73 10.21
N THR A 6 -14.13 -15.59 9.98
CA THR A 6 -15.31 -15.30 9.17
C THR A 6 -16.18 -14.21 9.80
N ARG A 7 -16.27 -14.20 11.14
CA ARG A 7 -16.96 -13.14 11.90
C ARG A 7 -16.26 -11.80 11.78
N LYS A 8 -14.92 -11.73 11.95
CA LYS A 8 -14.15 -10.50 11.76
C LYS A 8 -14.20 -9.93 10.33
N ALA A 9 -14.22 -10.79 9.31
CA ALA A 9 -14.39 -10.37 7.92
C ALA A 9 -15.79 -9.75 7.70
N LYS A 10 -16.83 -10.41 8.23
CA LYS A 10 -18.22 -9.93 8.19
C LYS A 10 -18.41 -8.59 8.92
N ASP A 11 -17.76 -8.42 10.08
CA ASP A 11 -17.84 -7.17 10.86
C ASP A 11 -17.14 -6.00 10.13
N ARG A 12 -15.99 -6.27 9.48
CA ARG A 12 -15.31 -5.29 8.61
C ARG A 12 -16.17 -4.93 7.39
N LEU A 13 -16.85 -5.91 6.81
CA LEU A 13 -17.80 -5.73 5.71
C LEU A 13 -18.97 -4.81 6.09
N MET A 14 -19.60 -5.06 7.24
CA MET A 14 -20.73 -4.25 7.71
C MET A 14 -20.28 -2.84 8.07
N ALA A 15 -19.06 -2.66 8.56
CA ALA A 15 -18.48 -1.35 8.80
C ALA A 15 -18.22 -0.57 7.49
N VAL A 16 -17.72 -1.23 6.45
CA VAL A 16 -17.53 -0.62 5.12
C VAL A 16 -18.87 -0.26 4.47
N ALA A 17 -19.85 -1.17 4.52
CA ALA A 17 -21.19 -0.93 4.02
C ALA A 17 -21.88 0.24 4.75
N LYS A 18 -21.72 0.34 6.07
CA LYS A 18 -22.23 1.46 6.88
C LYS A 18 -21.50 2.78 6.60
N SER A 19 -20.18 2.74 6.34
CA SER A 19 -19.41 3.96 6.04
C SER A 19 -19.69 4.53 4.64
N LEU A 20 -20.36 3.77 3.77
CA LEU A 20 -20.62 4.17 2.38
C LEU A 20 -21.93 4.95 2.18
N GLN A 21 -22.78 5.18 3.20
CA GLN A 21 -23.98 6.02 3.03
C GLN A 21 -24.43 6.82 4.27
N PRO A 22 -24.77 8.11 4.09
CA PRO A 22 -25.81 8.80 4.87
C PRO A 22 -27.21 8.33 4.44
N ALA A 23 -28.09 8.10 5.43
CA ALA A 23 -29.55 7.92 5.35
C ALA A 23 -30.14 7.16 4.13
N GLY A 24 -30.01 5.83 4.13
CA GLY A 24 -30.80 4.91 3.29
C GLY A 24 -30.27 3.47 3.40
N SER A 25 -31.14 2.46 3.53
CA SER A 25 -30.70 1.05 3.51
C SER A 25 -30.54 0.57 2.06
N LEU A 26 -29.34 0.10 1.68
CA LEU A 26 -29.13 -0.59 0.41
C LEU A 26 -30.15 -1.74 0.25
N PRO A 27 -30.70 -1.99 -0.95
CA PRO A 27 -31.66 -3.07 -1.16
C PRO A 27 -31.10 -4.42 -0.70
N LYS A 28 -31.92 -5.24 -0.02
CA LYS A 28 -31.50 -6.53 0.55
C LYS A 28 -30.79 -7.43 -0.47
N TYR A 29 -31.35 -7.56 -1.68
CA TYR A 29 -30.74 -8.32 -2.77
C TYR A 29 -29.34 -7.81 -3.17
N PHE A 30 -29.13 -6.49 -3.13
CA PHE A 30 -27.82 -5.90 -3.44
C PHE A 30 -26.79 -6.24 -2.35
N ILE A 31 -27.19 -6.19 -1.07
CA ILE A 31 -26.34 -6.60 0.05
C ILE A 31 -25.99 -8.09 -0.04
N GLU A 32 -26.96 -8.94 -0.37
CA GLU A 32 -26.73 -10.38 -0.57
C GLU A 32 -25.74 -10.63 -1.71
N LYS A 33 -25.90 -9.94 -2.84
CA LYS A 33 -24.98 -10.04 -3.98
C LYS A 33 -23.57 -9.56 -3.64
N LEU A 34 -23.44 -8.43 -2.96
CA LEU A 34 -22.14 -7.91 -2.48
C LEU A 34 -21.47 -8.91 -1.52
N THR A 35 -22.24 -9.45 -0.59
CA THR A 35 -21.76 -10.46 0.37
C THR A 35 -21.27 -11.70 -0.37
N ALA A 36 -22.03 -12.20 -1.35
CA ALA A 36 -21.62 -13.34 -2.16
C ALA A 36 -20.32 -13.06 -2.94
N CYS A 37 -20.17 -11.88 -3.56
CA CYS A 37 -18.95 -11.50 -4.25
C CYS A 37 -17.73 -11.39 -3.31
N LEU A 38 -17.94 -10.94 -2.07
CA LEU A 38 -16.87 -10.78 -1.09
C LEU A 38 -16.44 -12.10 -0.44
N LEU A 39 -17.31 -13.10 -0.44
CA LEU A 39 -17.03 -14.45 0.07
C LEU A 39 -16.53 -15.41 -1.03
N ALA A 40 -16.72 -15.06 -2.29
CA ALA A 40 -16.24 -15.85 -3.41
C ALA A 40 -14.69 -15.81 -3.50
N ASP A 41 -14.11 -16.88 -4.01
CA ASP A 41 -12.71 -16.89 -4.42
C ASP A 41 -12.46 -15.74 -5.42
N PRO A 42 -11.47 -14.85 -5.19
CA PRO A 42 -11.16 -13.77 -6.12
C PRO A 42 -10.68 -14.29 -7.50
N LEU A 43 -10.37 -15.57 -7.62
CA LEU A 43 -9.82 -16.25 -8.79
C LEU A 43 -8.47 -15.64 -9.23
N LEU A 44 -7.94 -16.15 -10.33
CA LEU A 44 -6.78 -15.54 -10.99
C LEU A 44 -7.14 -14.16 -11.57
N PRO A 45 -6.14 -13.29 -11.77
CA PRO A 45 -6.36 -12.01 -12.44
C PRO A 45 -7.11 -12.16 -13.77
N ARG A 46 -8.02 -11.23 -14.05
CA ARG A 46 -8.77 -11.25 -15.31
C ARG A 46 -7.83 -11.23 -16.52
N PRO A 47 -8.09 -12.05 -17.55
CA PRO A 47 -7.36 -11.93 -18.81
C PRO A 47 -7.66 -10.57 -19.45
N PHE A 48 -6.67 -10.00 -20.14
CA PHE A 48 -6.77 -8.72 -20.86
C PHE A 48 -7.28 -7.54 -20.00
N PRO A 49 -6.60 -7.19 -18.89
CA PRO A 49 -6.98 -6.01 -18.11
C PRO A 49 -6.78 -4.73 -18.94
N SER A 50 -7.52 -3.66 -18.62
CA SER A 50 -7.26 -2.36 -19.24
C SER A 50 -5.84 -1.87 -18.93
N ILE A 51 -5.21 -1.23 -19.90
CA ILE A 51 -3.88 -0.65 -19.74
C ILE A 51 -4.03 0.67 -18.96
N SER A 52 -3.17 0.87 -17.96
CA SER A 52 -3.14 2.12 -17.19
C SER A 52 -2.06 3.02 -17.76
N LEU A 53 -2.35 4.32 -17.92
CA LEU A 53 -1.35 5.33 -18.29
C LEU A 53 -0.11 5.27 -17.39
N TRP A 54 -0.29 4.95 -16.11
CA TRP A 54 0.80 4.81 -15.14
C TRP A 54 1.74 3.65 -15.44
N GLN A 55 1.43 2.76 -16.37
CA GLN A 55 2.27 1.62 -16.77
C GLN A 55 2.86 1.80 -18.17
N GLU A 56 2.72 2.98 -18.77
CA GLU A 56 3.21 3.27 -20.11
C GLU A 56 4.44 4.22 -20.07
N PRO A 57 5.56 3.84 -20.71
CA PRO A 57 5.85 2.51 -21.26
C PRO A 57 6.05 1.46 -20.13
N PRO A 58 5.87 0.16 -20.43
CA PRO A 58 6.23 -0.89 -19.49
C PRO A 58 7.73 -0.86 -19.21
N HIS A 59 8.15 -1.34 -18.04
CA HIS A 59 9.57 -1.45 -17.72
C HIS A 59 10.29 -2.33 -18.78
N PRO A 60 11.39 -1.85 -19.40
CA PRO A 60 11.92 -2.44 -20.63
C PRO A 60 12.41 -3.88 -20.47
N THR A 61 12.99 -4.21 -19.32
CA THR A 61 13.59 -5.52 -19.04
C THR A 61 12.75 -6.37 -18.09
N LEU A 62 12.25 -5.76 -17.00
CA LEU A 62 11.58 -6.49 -15.93
C LEU A 62 10.06 -6.64 -16.06
N ALA A 63 9.38 -5.93 -16.98
CA ALA A 63 7.92 -6.01 -17.03
C ALA A 63 7.41 -7.44 -17.24
N THR A 64 8.12 -8.22 -18.05
CA THR A 64 7.78 -9.61 -18.40
C THR A 64 8.95 -10.58 -18.14
N VAL A 65 9.83 -10.28 -17.18
CA VAL A 65 10.96 -11.16 -16.87
C VAL A 65 10.48 -12.52 -16.36
N GLN A 66 11.03 -13.59 -16.91
CA GLN A 66 10.75 -14.95 -16.50
C GLN A 66 11.94 -15.84 -16.86
N SER A 67 12.35 -16.69 -15.92
CA SER A 67 13.38 -17.69 -16.13
C SER A 67 12.86 -18.83 -17.02
N PRO A 68 13.70 -19.45 -17.87
CA PRO A 68 13.29 -20.63 -18.65
C PRO A 68 12.81 -21.80 -17.79
N ASN A 69 13.40 -21.93 -16.59
CA ASN A 69 13.00 -22.88 -15.57
C ASN A 69 12.93 -22.17 -14.22
N LEU A 70 11.85 -22.41 -13.47
CA LEU A 70 11.71 -21.86 -12.13
C LEU A 70 12.71 -22.50 -11.15
N PRO A 71 13.22 -21.76 -10.16
CA PRO A 71 14.02 -22.33 -9.08
C PRO A 71 13.25 -23.43 -8.35
N ARG A 72 13.85 -24.62 -8.23
CA ARG A 72 13.25 -25.75 -7.50
C ARG A 72 13.13 -25.52 -6.00
N TYR A 73 14.01 -24.67 -5.45
CA TYR A 73 14.09 -24.36 -4.03
C TYR A 73 14.32 -22.86 -3.82
N ALA A 74 13.66 -22.32 -2.81
CA ALA A 74 13.85 -20.97 -2.30
C ALA A 74 13.58 -21.00 -0.79
N ASP A 75 14.30 -20.18 -0.03
CA ASP A 75 14.05 -20.01 1.40
C ASP A 75 12.82 -19.13 1.62
N PHE A 76 12.62 -18.14 0.75
CA PHE A 76 11.47 -17.25 0.78
C PHE A 76 10.81 -17.14 -0.60
N VAL A 77 9.49 -17.30 -0.62
CA VAL A 77 8.66 -17.04 -1.80
C VAL A 77 7.74 -15.87 -1.49
N VAL A 78 7.87 -14.77 -2.24
CA VAL A 78 7.03 -13.59 -2.17
C VAL A 78 5.99 -13.66 -3.28
N ILE A 79 4.71 -13.70 -2.92
CA ILE A 79 3.61 -13.81 -3.89
C ILE A 79 3.02 -12.42 -4.13
N GLY A 80 3.19 -11.92 -5.35
CA GLY A 80 2.77 -10.60 -5.78
C GLY A 80 3.89 -9.57 -5.71
N SER A 81 4.00 -8.76 -6.75
CA SER A 81 5.06 -7.76 -6.93
C SER A 81 4.64 -6.32 -6.59
N GLY A 82 3.48 -6.12 -5.96
CA GLY A 82 3.07 -4.78 -5.52
C GLY A 82 3.99 -4.19 -4.45
N ILE A 83 3.74 -2.95 -4.03
CA ILE A 83 4.53 -2.21 -3.03
C ILE A 83 4.86 -3.03 -1.77
N THR A 84 3.91 -3.83 -1.28
CA THR A 84 4.14 -4.72 -0.13
C THR A 84 5.13 -5.83 -0.46
N GLY A 85 4.98 -6.48 -1.62
CA GLY A 85 5.90 -7.52 -2.08
C GLY A 85 7.31 -6.96 -2.33
N CYS A 86 7.40 -5.77 -2.90
CA CYS A 86 8.66 -5.03 -3.08
C CYS A 86 9.33 -4.74 -1.72
N SER A 87 8.60 -4.16 -0.77
CA SER A 87 9.09 -3.83 0.56
C SER A 87 9.58 -5.08 1.34
N VAL A 88 8.83 -6.18 1.29
CA VAL A 88 9.23 -7.46 1.90
C VAL A 88 10.49 -8.00 1.22
N THR A 89 10.54 -8.01 -0.11
CA THR A 89 11.70 -8.48 -0.88
C THR A 89 12.96 -7.68 -0.53
N LYS A 90 12.87 -6.35 -0.54
CA LYS A 90 13.95 -5.44 -0.13
C LYS A 90 14.45 -5.77 1.27
N SER A 91 13.53 -5.91 2.23
CA SER A 91 13.86 -6.19 3.64
C SER A 91 14.56 -7.54 3.82
N LEU A 92 14.14 -8.57 3.09
CA LEU A 92 14.76 -9.90 3.14
C LEU A 92 16.18 -9.88 2.56
N LEU A 93 16.40 -9.13 1.48
CA LEU A 93 17.69 -9.05 0.79
C LEU A 93 18.71 -8.19 1.54
N GLU A 94 18.27 -7.09 2.15
CA GLU A 94 19.13 -6.18 2.92
C GLU A 94 19.37 -6.65 4.36
N SER A 95 18.71 -7.73 4.80
CA SER A 95 18.94 -8.31 6.11
C SER A 95 20.37 -8.85 6.20
N SER A 96 21.17 -8.32 7.13
CA SER A 96 22.53 -8.81 7.37
C SER A 96 22.55 -10.28 7.80
N ILE A 97 21.52 -10.76 8.50
CA ILE A 97 21.44 -12.14 9.00
C ILE A 97 21.15 -13.12 7.86
N LEU A 98 20.18 -12.79 7.00
CA LEU A 98 19.83 -13.63 5.85
C LEU A 98 20.86 -13.48 4.72
N GLY A 99 21.56 -12.33 4.72
CA GLY A 99 22.66 -11.89 3.88
C GLY A 99 23.94 -12.71 4.02
N SER A 100 24.27 -13.05 5.26
CA SER A 100 25.60 -13.51 5.67
C SER A 100 25.70 -15.02 5.75
N GLY A 101 26.90 -15.55 5.53
CA GLY A 101 27.23 -16.97 5.61
C GLY A 101 27.56 -17.60 4.26
N ASP A 102 27.94 -18.88 4.27
CA ASP A 102 28.35 -19.62 3.06
C ASP A 102 27.18 -19.87 2.10
N THR A 103 25.94 -19.84 2.61
CA THR A 103 24.70 -20.06 1.84
C THR A 103 23.67 -18.95 2.11
N PRO A 104 23.72 -17.84 1.35
CA PRO A 104 22.76 -16.75 1.48
C PRO A 104 21.32 -17.20 1.15
N SER A 105 20.32 -16.73 1.91
CA SER A 105 18.93 -17.15 1.69
C SER A 105 18.37 -16.69 0.33
N ARG A 106 17.83 -17.61 -0.46
CA ARG A 106 17.26 -17.33 -1.76
C ARG A 106 15.83 -16.78 -1.64
N VAL A 107 15.57 -15.68 -2.34
CA VAL A 107 14.24 -15.02 -2.43
C VAL A 107 13.72 -15.14 -3.85
N VAL A 108 12.49 -15.63 -4.01
CA VAL A 108 11.79 -15.72 -5.30
C VAL A 108 10.50 -14.91 -5.25
N VAL A 109 10.34 -13.96 -6.16
CA VAL A 109 9.12 -13.17 -6.33
C VAL A 109 8.29 -13.78 -7.46
N LEU A 110 7.06 -14.19 -7.17
CA LEU A 110 6.13 -14.73 -8.17
C LEU A 110 5.01 -13.72 -8.42
N GLU A 111 4.85 -13.29 -9.67
CA GLU A 111 3.79 -12.36 -10.08
C GLU A 111 2.92 -13.01 -11.16
N ALA A 112 1.60 -12.98 -10.98
CA ALA A 112 0.66 -13.61 -11.89
C ALA A 112 0.52 -12.90 -13.24
N ARG A 113 0.94 -11.63 -13.33
CA ARG A 113 0.91 -10.78 -14.54
C ARG A 113 2.28 -10.15 -14.81
N ASN A 114 2.31 -8.98 -15.44
CA ASN A 114 3.51 -8.15 -15.53
C ASN A 114 3.89 -7.57 -14.16
N LEU A 115 5.18 -7.34 -13.95
CA LEU A 115 5.73 -6.77 -12.72
C LEU A 115 4.99 -5.47 -12.33
N CYS A 116 4.60 -5.33 -11.07
CA CYS A 116 3.90 -4.17 -10.49
C CYS A 116 2.58 -3.77 -11.18
N SER A 117 2.02 -4.58 -12.09
CA SER A 117 0.87 -4.20 -12.93
C SER A 117 -0.50 -4.15 -12.21
N GLY A 118 -0.53 -4.47 -10.91
CA GLY A 118 -1.69 -4.36 -10.03
C GLY A 118 -1.97 -2.95 -9.51
N ALA A 119 -2.61 -2.87 -8.34
CA ALA A 119 -3.03 -1.58 -7.76
C ALA A 119 -1.87 -0.58 -7.61
N THR A 120 -0.68 -1.07 -7.28
CA THR A 120 0.55 -0.27 -7.16
C THR A 120 0.87 0.49 -8.44
N GLY A 121 0.90 -0.17 -9.59
CA GLY A 121 1.18 0.50 -10.87
C GLY A 121 -0.03 1.19 -11.51
N ARG A 122 -1.15 1.40 -10.80
CA ARG A 122 -2.39 1.97 -11.39
C ARG A 122 -2.93 3.20 -10.66
N ASN A 123 -2.27 3.63 -9.60
CA ASN A 123 -2.70 4.78 -8.80
C ASN A 123 -1.89 6.04 -9.13
N GLY A 124 -2.38 7.20 -8.69
CA GLY A 124 -1.76 8.50 -8.95
C GLY A 124 -0.56 8.86 -8.05
N GLY A 125 -0.04 7.92 -7.27
CA GLY A 125 1.22 8.04 -6.54
C GLY A 125 1.27 9.11 -5.47
N GLN A 126 0.13 9.51 -4.91
CA GLN A 126 0.08 10.48 -3.81
C GLN A 126 0.65 9.87 -2.52
N LEU A 127 1.62 10.54 -1.92
CA LEU A 127 2.17 10.22 -0.60
C LEU A 127 1.63 11.24 0.40
N VAL A 128 0.51 10.89 1.04
CA VAL A 128 -0.29 11.80 1.88
C VAL A 128 -0.75 11.11 3.15
N SER A 129 -0.76 11.84 4.27
CA SER A 129 -1.29 11.34 5.54
C SER A 129 -2.61 12.05 5.80
N PRO A 130 -3.74 11.31 5.85
CA PRO A 130 -5.03 11.93 6.10
C PRO A 130 -5.27 12.22 7.59
N VAL A 131 -4.28 12.02 8.47
CA VAL A 131 -4.51 11.96 9.92
C VAL A 131 -5.06 13.26 10.48
N GLY A 132 -4.67 14.42 9.96
CA GLY A 132 -5.16 15.70 10.47
C GLY A 132 -6.67 15.92 10.33
N HIS A 133 -7.35 15.26 9.41
CA HIS A 133 -8.81 15.38 9.26
C HIS A 133 -9.57 14.09 9.57
N THR A 134 -8.87 12.94 9.64
CA THR A 134 -9.50 11.64 9.94
C THR A 134 -9.27 11.14 11.36
N PHE A 135 -8.49 11.86 12.20
CA PHE A 135 -8.16 11.42 13.55
C PHE A 135 -9.38 11.15 14.42
N ALA A 136 -10.37 12.04 14.48
CA ALA A 136 -11.60 11.82 15.26
C ALA A 136 -12.31 10.52 14.84
N GLY A 137 -12.42 10.25 13.54
CA GLY A 137 -13.01 9.00 13.04
C GLY A 137 -12.18 7.76 13.38
N LEU A 138 -10.85 7.88 13.44
CA LEU A 138 -9.98 6.80 13.93
C LEU A 138 -10.20 6.54 15.42
N VAL A 139 -10.34 7.60 16.22
CA VAL A 139 -10.61 7.51 17.67
C VAL A 139 -11.96 6.85 17.91
N GLU A 140 -13.01 7.28 17.22
CA GLU A 140 -14.35 6.70 17.32
C GLU A 140 -14.34 5.19 17.00
N ARG A 141 -13.62 4.81 15.95
CA ARG A 141 -13.65 3.43 15.44
C ARG A 141 -12.73 2.47 16.20
N PHE A 142 -11.58 2.94 16.68
CA PHE A 142 -10.52 2.08 17.20
C PHE A 142 -10.02 2.45 18.60
N GLY A 143 -10.55 3.53 19.19
CA GLY A 143 -10.11 4.08 20.46
C GLY A 143 -8.85 4.97 20.34
N LYS A 144 -8.69 5.91 21.29
CA LYS A 144 -7.63 6.94 21.26
C LYS A 144 -6.22 6.36 21.15
N ALA A 145 -5.91 5.33 21.93
CA ALA A 145 -4.58 4.71 21.92
C ALA A 145 -4.22 4.12 20.53
N THR A 146 -5.12 3.34 19.93
CA THR A 146 -4.91 2.77 18.59
C THR A 146 -4.84 3.86 17.52
N ALA A 147 -5.70 4.88 17.62
CA ALA A 147 -5.69 6.00 16.68
C ALA A 147 -4.36 6.77 16.71
N ILE A 148 -3.76 6.95 17.89
CA ILE A 148 -2.43 7.56 18.05
C ILE A 148 -1.37 6.72 17.33
N GLU A 149 -1.34 5.40 17.55
CA GLU A 149 -0.35 4.55 16.88
C GLU A 149 -0.53 4.53 15.35
N MET A 150 -1.78 4.48 14.87
CA MET A 150 -2.08 4.56 13.44
C MET A 150 -1.65 5.90 12.84
N ALA A 151 -1.90 7.02 13.54
CA ALA A 151 -1.53 8.34 13.06
C ALA A 151 -0.01 8.52 13.03
N ARG A 152 0.69 8.11 14.09
CA ARG A 152 2.15 8.13 14.15
C ARG A 152 2.76 7.30 13.02
N PHE A 153 2.28 6.07 12.82
CA PHE A 153 2.73 5.21 11.73
C PHE A 153 2.50 5.86 10.36
N SER A 154 1.34 6.47 10.13
CA SER A 154 1.03 7.13 8.86
C SER A 154 1.97 8.29 8.55
N LEU A 155 2.33 9.12 9.54
CA LEU A 155 3.27 10.22 9.38
C LEU A 155 4.68 9.70 9.11
N MET A 156 5.18 8.81 9.97
CA MET A 156 6.50 8.20 9.82
C MET A 156 6.69 7.50 8.48
N ASN A 157 5.65 6.84 7.97
CA ASN A 157 5.73 6.12 6.70
C ASN A 157 5.96 7.05 5.50
N ILE A 158 5.37 8.25 5.49
CA ILE A 158 5.57 9.20 4.38
C ILE A 158 6.99 9.72 4.38
N ASP A 159 7.47 10.19 5.54
CA ASP A 159 8.84 10.67 5.68
C ASP A 159 9.83 9.58 5.29
N ARG A 160 9.63 8.36 5.82
CA ARG A 160 10.49 7.21 5.52
C ARG A 160 10.55 6.86 4.05
N VAL A 161 9.42 6.89 3.33
CA VAL A 161 9.36 6.60 1.90
C VAL A 161 10.03 7.73 1.11
N MET A 162 9.71 9.00 1.42
CA MET A 162 10.32 10.14 0.72
C MET A 162 11.84 10.15 0.88
N ASP A 163 12.33 9.93 2.10
CA ASP A 163 13.77 9.89 2.37
C ASP A 163 14.44 8.68 1.71
N MET A 164 13.78 7.51 1.75
CA MET A 164 14.27 6.33 1.02
C MET A 164 14.50 6.62 -0.46
N VAL A 165 13.51 7.24 -1.12
CA VAL A 165 13.58 7.54 -2.55
C VAL A 165 14.68 8.56 -2.81
N ARG A 166 14.83 9.58 -1.96
CA ARG A 166 15.89 10.59 -2.04
C ARG A 166 17.30 10.02 -1.90
N ASP A 167 17.45 8.96 -1.11
CA ASP A 167 18.73 8.28 -0.91
C ASP A 167 19.11 7.35 -2.07
N MET A 168 18.16 7.00 -2.96
CA MET A 168 18.39 6.07 -4.08
C MET A 168 19.13 6.69 -5.27
N GLY A 169 19.27 8.01 -5.31
CA GLY A 169 20.07 8.73 -6.30
C GLY A 169 19.30 9.24 -7.52
N PRO A 170 19.97 10.04 -8.37
CA PRO A 170 19.31 10.91 -9.35
C PRO A 170 18.53 10.18 -10.45
N GLU A 171 18.93 8.96 -10.80
CA GLU A 171 18.22 8.14 -11.80
C GLU A 171 16.81 7.79 -11.31
N ILE A 172 16.68 7.23 -10.10
CA ILE A 172 15.37 6.92 -9.51
C ILE A 172 14.54 8.18 -9.32
N HIS A 173 15.15 9.31 -8.95
CA HIS A 173 14.40 10.55 -8.79
C HIS A 173 13.77 10.99 -10.11
N THR A 174 14.54 10.88 -11.20
CA THR A 174 14.11 11.24 -12.55
C THR A 174 13.00 10.31 -13.01
N ASP A 175 13.18 9.00 -12.90
CA ASP A 175 12.21 8.02 -13.40
C ASP A 175 10.93 7.99 -12.57
N SER A 176 11.05 8.07 -11.24
CA SER A 176 9.91 8.10 -10.33
C SER A 176 9.24 9.47 -10.25
N GLU A 177 9.79 10.52 -10.88
CA GLU A 177 9.27 11.88 -10.81
C GLU A 177 8.90 12.30 -9.36
N ILE A 178 9.78 12.01 -8.40
CA ILE A 178 9.53 12.36 -7.01
C ILE A 178 9.37 13.88 -6.86
N ARG A 179 8.30 14.28 -6.17
CA ARG A 179 7.92 15.69 -5.99
C ARG A 179 7.54 15.97 -4.55
N ASP A 180 8.06 17.06 -4.02
CA ASP A 180 7.53 17.70 -2.81
C ASP A 180 6.34 18.58 -3.19
N LEU A 181 5.20 18.33 -2.54
CA LEU A 181 3.93 18.98 -2.82
C LEU A 181 3.25 19.42 -1.51
N VAL A 182 2.09 20.05 -1.66
CA VAL A 182 1.14 20.25 -0.58
C VAL A 182 -0.17 19.56 -0.95
N LYS A 183 -0.79 18.90 0.04
CA LYS A 183 -2.15 18.40 -0.08
C LYS A 183 -3.09 19.47 0.41
N VAL A 184 -3.97 19.94 -0.47
CA VAL A 184 -5.05 20.87 -0.15
C VAL A 184 -6.34 20.08 -0.05
N MET A 185 -6.95 20.08 1.13
CA MET A 185 -8.23 19.41 1.36
C MET A 185 -9.30 20.46 1.51
N VAL A 186 -10.35 20.35 0.70
CA VAL A 186 -11.42 21.34 0.60
C VAL A 186 -12.76 20.65 0.88
N PRO A 187 -13.34 20.81 2.08
CA PRO A 187 -14.66 20.27 2.36
C PRO A 187 -15.74 21.01 1.55
N GLU A 188 -16.62 20.23 0.93
CA GLU A 188 -17.70 20.74 0.07
C GLU A 188 -18.95 21.17 0.84
N THR A 189 -19.05 20.82 2.12
CA THR A 189 -20.17 21.21 3.01
C THR A 189 -19.65 21.83 4.30
N GLU A 190 -20.48 22.68 4.91
CA GLU A 190 -20.18 23.28 6.21
C GLU A 190 -20.00 22.23 7.32
N SER A 191 -20.83 21.18 7.30
CA SER A 191 -20.72 20.08 8.27
C SER A 191 -19.38 19.37 8.17
N ALA A 192 -18.95 19.01 6.95
CA ALA A 192 -17.67 18.34 6.71
C ALA A 192 -16.49 19.26 7.09
N TRP A 193 -16.63 20.57 6.92
CA TRP A 193 -15.64 21.55 7.38
C TRP A 193 -15.52 21.56 8.91
N LEU A 194 -16.63 21.68 9.62
CA LEU A 194 -16.63 21.69 11.09
C LEU A 194 -16.12 20.36 11.67
N GLU A 195 -16.51 19.23 11.09
CA GLU A 195 -16.00 17.90 11.47
C GLU A 195 -14.48 17.79 11.25
N SER A 196 -13.98 18.29 10.11
CA SER A 196 -12.55 18.29 9.80
C SER A 196 -11.75 19.17 10.76
N LEU A 197 -12.30 20.32 11.16
CA LEU A 197 -11.68 21.20 12.16
C LEU A 197 -11.63 20.56 13.54
N GLY A 198 -12.72 19.92 13.98
CA GLY A 198 -12.76 19.19 15.26
C GLY A 198 -11.75 18.06 15.29
N SER A 199 -11.71 17.25 14.23
CA SER A 199 -10.73 16.17 14.05
C SER A 199 -9.29 16.67 14.07
N LEU A 200 -9.02 17.84 13.48
CA LEU A 200 -7.71 18.46 13.51
C LEU A 200 -7.32 18.93 14.91
N GLU A 201 -8.26 19.46 15.69
CA GLU A 201 -7.97 19.88 17.06
C GLU A 201 -7.67 18.68 17.97
N ASP A 202 -8.44 17.60 17.84
CA ASP A 202 -8.17 16.34 18.55
C ASP A 202 -6.79 15.78 18.22
N PHE A 203 -6.40 15.84 16.93
CA PHE A 203 -5.06 15.46 16.49
C PHE A 203 -3.98 16.34 17.13
N ARG A 204 -4.19 17.67 17.15
CA ARG A 204 -3.25 18.63 17.75
C ARG A 204 -3.09 18.47 19.25
N GLU A 205 -4.14 18.06 19.95
CA GLU A 205 -4.07 17.70 21.37
C GLU A 205 -3.21 16.44 21.58
N ALA A 206 -3.44 15.42 20.75
CA ALA A 206 -2.75 14.14 20.85
C ALA A 206 -1.27 14.19 20.41
N PHE A 207 -0.91 15.13 19.52
CA PHE A 207 0.45 15.31 18.99
C PHE A 207 0.91 16.79 19.10
N PRO A 208 1.24 17.28 20.31
CA PRO A 208 1.65 18.67 20.52
C PRO A 208 2.84 19.11 19.65
N GLU A 209 3.77 18.20 19.37
CA GLU A 209 4.93 18.41 18.51
C GLU A 209 4.56 18.59 17.03
N HIS A 210 3.40 18.09 16.60
CA HIS A 210 2.88 18.21 15.24
C HIS A 210 1.80 19.31 15.09
N LYS A 211 1.63 20.19 16.09
CA LYS A 211 0.56 21.23 16.08
C LYS A 211 0.56 22.11 14.83
N ARG A 212 1.74 22.37 14.26
CA ARG A 212 1.96 23.22 13.08
C ARG A 212 2.03 22.44 11.76
N LEU A 213 1.83 21.12 11.79
CA LEU A 213 1.90 20.28 10.60
C LEU A 213 0.83 20.65 9.57
N HIS A 214 -0.36 21.03 10.05
CA HIS A 214 -1.49 21.43 9.22
C HIS A 214 -1.75 22.93 9.33
N LYS A 215 -1.94 23.58 8.20
CA LYS A 215 -2.38 24.98 8.07
C LYS A 215 -3.86 25.02 7.71
N VAL A 216 -4.59 25.95 8.30
CA VAL A 216 -6.02 26.15 8.07
C VAL A 216 -6.21 27.49 7.36
N PHE A 217 -6.98 27.50 6.28
CA PHE A 217 -7.39 28.73 5.60
C PHE A 217 -8.91 28.80 5.55
N GLU A 218 -9.47 29.99 5.72
CA GLU A 218 -10.92 30.18 5.72
C GLU A 218 -11.47 30.18 4.30
N GLN A 219 -12.80 30.09 4.17
CA GLN A 219 -13.49 30.13 2.88
C GLN A 219 -13.08 31.33 2.01
N LYS A 220 -12.91 32.50 2.64
CA LYS A 220 -12.55 33.76 1.94
C LYS A 220 -11.19 33.69 1.23
N ASP A 221 -10.32 32.76 1.64
CA ASP A 221 -8.96 32.62 1.11
C ASP A 221 -8.88 31.63 -0.07
N LEU A 222 -9.92 30.81 -0.30
CA LEU A 222 -9.92 29.70 -1.28
C LEU A 222 -9.53 30.12 -2.69
N VAL A 223 -10.18 31.17 -3.22
CA VAL A 223 -9.94 31.63 -4.59
C VAL A 223 -8.54 32.25 -4.71
N LYS A 224 -8.15 33.05 -3.72
CA LYS A 224 -6.87 33.75 -3.71
C LYS A 224 -5.68 32.79 -3.61
N GLU A 225 -5.74 31.82 -2.71
CA GLU A 225 -4.62 30.95 -2.40
C GLU A 225 -4.57 29.71 -3.32
N TRP A 226 -5.73 29.21 -3.77
CA TRP A 226 -5.80 27.90 -4.46
C TRP A 226 -6.59 27.92 -5.78
N ASN A 227 -7.16 29.05 -6.17
CA ASN A 227 -8.08 29.15 -7.33
C ASN A 227 -9.26 28.16 -7.25
N VAL A 228 -9.69 27.82 -6.03
CA VAL A 228 -10.85 26.95 -5.78
C VAL A 228 -12.08 27.81 -5.53
N LYS A 229 -13.14 27.59 -6.29
CA LYS A 229 -14.35 28.44 -6.27
C LYS A 229 -15.44 27.95 -5.31
N VAL A 230 -15.36 26.69 -4.88
CA VAL A 230 -16.39 26.03 -4.06
C VAL A 230 -15.71 25.33 -2.90
N GLY A 231 -16.24 25.51 -1.69
CA GLY A 231 -15.71 24.94 -0.46
C GLY A 231 -15.94 25.84 0.75
N PHE A 232 -15.67 25.33 1.94
CA PHE A 232 -15.89 26.05 3.22
C PHE A 232 -14.59 26.45 3.94
N GLY A 233 -13.43 26.08 3.37
CA GLY A 233 -12.10 26.36 3.92
C GLY A 233 -11.11 25.32 3.40
N THR A 234 -9.86 25.39 3.84
CA THR A 234 -8.86 24.37 3.53
C THR A 234 -8.06 23.92 4.74
N ILE A 235 -7.74 22.63 4.77
CA ILE A 235 -6.69 22.08 5.63
C ILE A 235 -5.55 21.62 4.72
N VAL A 236 -4.38 22.23 4.91
CA VAL A 236 -3.21 22.08 4.05
C VAL A 236 -2.06 21.47 4.82
N HIS A 237 -1.41 20.46 4.25
CA HIS A 237 -0.22 19.83 4.81
C HIS A 237 0.78 19.44 3.73
N LYS A 238 2.03 19.20 4.13
CA LYS A 238 3.07 18.68 3.23
C LYS A 238 2.65 17.32 2.66
N ALA A 239 2.99 17.07 1.41
CA ALA A 239 2.71 15.84 0.71
C ALA A 239 3.86 15.51 -0.24
N GLY A 240 3.90 14.26 -0.70
CA GLY A 240 4.74 13.85 -1.81
C GLY A 240 3.90 13.34 -2.98
N ALA A 241 4.52 13.24 -4.14
CA ALA A 241 4.02 12.39 -5.21
C ALA A 241 5.18 11.71 -5.93
N VAL A 242 4.91 10.51 -6.44
CA VAL A 242 5.81 9.73 -7.29
C VAL A 242 5.02 9.14 -8.45
N TRP A 243 5.71 8.63 -9.45
CA TRP A 243 5.19 7.72 -10.46
C TRP A 243 5.35 6.30 -9.92
N PRO A 244 4.30 5.68 -9.36
CA PRO A 244 4.47 4.51 -8.49
C PRO A 244 4.94 3.27 -9.25
N TYR A 245 4.51 3.08 -10.50
CA TYR A 245 4.98 1.97 -11.33
C TYR A 245 6.50 2.03 -11.59
N ARG A 246 7.00 3.20 -12.02
CA ARG A 246 8.42 3.43 -12.31
C ARG A 246 9.27 3.35 -11.05
N LEU A 247 8.78 3.90 -9.93
CA LEU A 247 9.47 3.76 -8.64
C LEU A 247 9.67 2.28 -8.28
N GLU A 248 8.59 1.50 -8.22
CA GLU A 248 8.65 0.14 -7.70
C GLU A 248 9.40 -0.81 -8.65
N THR A 249 9.20 -0.67 -9.95
CA THR A 249 9.97 -1.44 -10.93
C THR A 249 11.46 -1.05 -10.92
N GLY A 250 11.79 0.23 -10.75
CA GLY A 250 13.18 0.69 -10.57
C GLY A 250 13.83 0.19 -9.28
N ILE A 251 13.06 0.04 -8.19
CA ILE A 251 13.53 -0.60 -6.96
C ILE A 251 13.85 -2.08 -7.24
N PHE A 252 12.95 -2.82 -7.89
CA PHE A 252 13.21 -4.20 -8.27
C PHE A 252 14.42 -4.36 -9.19
N GLU A 253 14.63 -3.44 -10.14
CA GLU A 253 15.82 -3.43 -10.99
C GLU A 253 17.10 -3.29 -10.18
N ARG A 254 17.14 -2.36 -9.23
CA ARG A 254 18.31 -2.20 -8.34
C ARG A 254 18.52 -3.43 -7.45
N LEU A 255 17.46 -3.99 -6.89
CA LEU A 255 17.55 -5.21 -6.08
C LEU A 255 18.07 -6.38 -6.91
N LEU A 256 17.59 -6.55 -8.15
CA LEU A 256 18.06 -7.62 -9.02
C LEU A 256 19.52 -7.41 -9.43
N GLY A 257 19.93 -6.17 -9.69
CA GLY A 257 21.34 -5.84 -9.97
C GLY A 257 22.27 -6.15 -8.79
N GLN A 258 21.86 -5.79 -7.57
CA GLN A 258 22.66 -5.97 -6.34
C GLN A 258 22.68 -7.41 -5.82
N TYR A 259 21.55 -8.12 -5.95
CA TYR A 259 21.33 -9.43 -5.33
C TYR A 259 21.06 -10.54 -6.36
N SER A 260 21.59 -10.41 -7.58
CA SER A 260 21.37 -11.35 -8.69
C SER A 260 21.71 -12.81 -8.38
N ASN A 261 22.61 -13.05 -7.42
CA ASN A 261 22.97 -14.39 -6.95
C ASN A 261 21.89 -15.07 -6.08
N ARG A 262 20.95 -14.30 -5.51
CA ARG A 262 19.97 -14.78 -4.53
C ARG A 262 18.54 -14.26 -4.70
N LEU A 263 18.28 -13.38 -5.67
CA LEU A 263 16.95 -12.93 -6.05
C LEU A 263 16.56 -13.51 -7.42
N SER A 264 15.33 -14.01 -7.54
CA SER A 264 14.69 -14.29 -8.83
C SER A 264 13.31 -13.66 -8.87
N ILE A 265 12.95 -13.08 -10.01
CA ILE A 265 11.66 -12.43 -10.25
C ILE A 265 11.01 -13.15 -11.43
N GLU A 266 9.82 -13.69 -11.20
CA GLU A 266 9.11 -14.56 -12.14
C GLU A 266 7.72 -13.98 -12.40
N THR A 267 7.62 -13.18 -13.47
CA THR A 267 6.34 -12.63 -13.93
C THR A 267 5.55 -13.69 -14.69
N ASN A 268 4.27 -13.43 -14.94
CA ASN A 268 3.35 -14.37 -15.61
C ASN A 268 3.34 -15.78 -15.00
N THR A 269 3.59 -15.87 -13.69
CA THR A 269 3.74 -17.10 -12.91
C THR A 269 2.73 -17.10 -11.76
N PRO A 270 1.45 -17.43 -12.03
CA PRO A 270 0.42 -17.42 -11.00
C PRO A 270 0.61 -18.56 -9.99
N VAL A 271 0.57 -18.23 -8.71
CA VAL A 271 0.49 -19.25 -7.64
C VAL A 271 -0.96 -19.68 -7.48
N ILE A 272 -1.24 -20.95 -7.76
CA ILE A 272 -2.60 -21.52 -7.73
C ILE A 272 -2.92 -22.31 -6.46
N ALA A 273 -1.89 -22.73 -5.71
CA ALA A 273 -2.05 -23.50 -4.49
C ALA A 273 -0.79 -23.39 -3.61
N ILE A 274 -0.98 -23.58 -2.31
CA ILE A 274 0.10 -23.76 -1.33
C ILE A 274 -0.20 -25.05 -0.59
N ALA A 275 0.74 -25.99 -0.62
CA ALA A 275 0.63 -27.26 0.07
C ALA A 275 1.80 -27.42 1.05
N GLN A 276 1.50 -27.98 2.23
CA GLN A 276 2.54 -28.42 3.15
C GLN A 276 2.99 -29.81 2.73
N SER A 277 4.30 -30.04 2.68
CA SER A 277 4.80 -31.40 2.58
C SER A 277 4.43 -32.15 3.88
N PRO A 278 4.06 -33.44 3.81
CA PRO A 278 3.85 -34.23 5.01
C PRO A 278 5.14 -34.19 5.85
N SER A 279 5.00 -33.92 7.15
CA SER A 279 6.13 -34.02 8.08
C SER A 279 6.75 -35.42 7.95
N PRO A 280 8.07 -35.54 7.85
CA PRO A 280 8.68 -36.86 7.96
C PRO A 280 8.24 -37.49 9.29
N PRO A 281 7.87 -38.78 9.32
CA PRO A 281 7.45 -39.43 10.55
C PRO A 281 8.54 -39.27 11.62
N GLU A 282 8.15 -38.91 12.84
CA GLU A 282 9.05 -38.88 13.99
C GLU A 282 9.74 -40.25 14.10
N GLY A 283 11.05 -40.31 13.78
CA GLY A 283 11.83 -41.54 13.94
C GLY A 283 12.84 -41.85 12.84
N THR A 284 12.84 -41.19 11.68
CA THR A 284 13.97 -41.34 10.74
C THR A 284 15.06 -40.33 11.07
N ALA A 285 15.85 -40.68 12.10
CA ALA A 285 17.20 -40.14 12.19
C ALA A 285 17.91 -40.44 10.86
N ASN A 286 18.37 -39.39 10.17
CA ASN A 286 19.26 -39.55 9.03
C ASN A 286 20.47 -40.36 9.50
N SER A 287 20.60 -41.60 9.01
CA SER A 287 21.90 -42.26 8.97
C SER A 287 22.71 -41.58 7.86
N ALA A 288 23.97 -41.31 8.20
CA ALA A 288 24.95 -40.53 7.44
C ALA A 288 25.17 -41.02 6.00
#